data_AF-A0A531JFG3-F1
#
_entry.id   AF-A0A531JFG3-F1
#
_cell.length_a   1.000
_cell.length_b   1.000
_cell.length_c   1.000
_cell.angle_alpha   90.00
_cell.angle_beta   90.00
_cell.angle_gamma   90.00
#
_symmetry.space_group_name_H-M   'P 1'
#
loop_
_entity.id
_entity.type
_entity.pdbx_description
1 polymer ?
#
loop_
_entity_poly.entity_id
_entity_poly.type
_entity_poly.pdbx_seq_one_letter_code
_entity_poly.pdbx_strand_id
1 'polypeptide(L)'
;HPTKGAHVARMDAAEIREIFAVRALLEGEALRLSIPNLGKEKLDEAGYVLNQIDAEPNIGRWGTLNRAFHLALYSACGNTRLLGLIEAHHNAADRYVRILLSDPNY
;
A
#
# COMPACT_ATOMS: atom_id res chain seq x y z
N HIS A 1 -25.49 25.28 14.19
CA HIS A 1 -24.38 24.39 13.78
C HIS A 1 -24.83 22.95 13.79
N PRO A 2 -25.00 22.32 12.61
CA PRO A 2 -25.06 20.86 12.53
C PRO A 2 -24.15 20.26 11.45
N THR A 3 -23.72 19.02 11.70
CA THR A 3 -23.29 17.99 10.74
C THR A 3 -22.08 18.28 9.83
N LYS A 4 -20.87 18.18 10.39
CA LYS A 4 -19.65 17.83 9.61
C LYS A 4 -19.15 16.40 9.86
N GLY A 5 -19.56 15.73 10.94
CA GLY A 5 -19.05 14.39 11.31
C GLY A 5 -19.70 13.22 10.55
N ALA A 6 -21.01 13.24 10.29
CA ALA A 6 -21.71 12.12 9.66
C ALA A 6 -21.51 12.01 8.13
N HIS A 7 -21.00 13.07 7.49
CA HIS A 7 -20.89 13.16 6.02
C HIS A 7 -19.57 12.61 5.48
N VAL A 8 -18.49 12.63 6.27
CA VAL A 8 -17.16 12.11 5.88
C VAL A 8 -17.11 10.59 6.01
N ALA A 9 -17.70 10.02 7.06
CA ALA A 9 -17.68 8.58 7.34
C ALA A 9 -18.42 7.70 6.30
N ARG A 10 -19.37 8.28 5.53
CA ARG A 10 -20.13 7.55 4.50
C ARG A 10 -19.51 7.61 3.10
N MET A 11 -18.63 8.57 2.83
CA MET A 11 -18.12 8.81 1.47
C MET A 11 -16.84 8.06 1.11
N ASP A 12 -16.23 7.30 2.05
CA ASP A 12 -14.85 6.87 1.84
C ASP A 12 -14.60 5.35 1.98
N ALA A 13 -15.35 4.66 2.85
CA ALA A 13 -15.13 3.22 3.05
C ALA A 13 -15.41 2.38 1.79
N ALA A 14 -16.32 2.82 0.92
CA ALA A 14 -16.61 2.14 -0.35
C ALA A 14 -15.47 2.34 -1.36
N GLU A 15 -14.99 3.58 -1.51
CA GLU A 15 -13.88 3.91 -2.40
C GLU A 15 -12.58 3.23 -1.96
N ILE A 16 -12.29 3.20 -0.66
CA ILE A 16 -11.18 2.43 -0.10
C ILE A 16 -11.32 0.95 -0.47
N ARG A 17 -12.49 0.34 -0.28
CA ARG A 17 -12.71 -1.07 -0.66
C ARG A 17 -12.46 -1.31 -2.14
N GLU A 18 -12.92 -0.42 -3.01
CA GLU A 18 -12.71 -0.53 -4.46
C GLU A 18 -11.22 -0.41 -4.82
N ILE A 19 -10.51 0.57 -4.25
CA ILE A 19 -9.06 0.73 -4.45
C ILE A 19 -8.31 -0.52 -4.00
N PHE A 20 -8.60 -1.04 -2.81
CA PHE A 20 -7.93 -2.24 -2.31
C PHE A 20 -8.29 -3.50 -3.12
N ALA A 21 -9.51 -3.61 -3.65
CA ALA A 21 -9.89 -4.71 -4.54
C ALA A 21 -9.11 -4.66 -5.87
N VAL A 22 -8.96 -3.48 -6.48
CA VAL A 22 -8.16 -3.32 -7.70
C VAL A 22 -6.69 -3.60 -7.40
N ARG A 23 -6.15 -3.07 -6.30
CA ARG A 23 -4.78 -3.35 -5.86
C ARG A 23 -4.52 -4.83 -5.69
N ALA A 24 -5.43 -5.59 -5.07
CA ALA A 24 -5.27 -7.04 -4.90
C ALA A 24 -5.08 -7.78 -6.24
N LEU A 25 -5.83 -7.38 -7.27
CA LEU A 25 -5.70 -7.95 -8.62
C LEU A 25 -4.34 -7.60 -9.26
N LEU A 26 -3.96 -6.32 -9.19
CA LEU A 26 -2.74 -5.82 -9.82
C LEU A 26 -1.47 -6.34 -9.11
N GLU A 27 -1.43 -6.24 -7.79
CA GLU A 27 -0.31 -6.69 -6.96
C GLU A 27 -0.15 -8.21 -7.00
N GLY A 28 -1.25 -8.97 -7.08
CA GLY A 28 -1.21 -10.42 -7.26
C GLY A 28 -0.54 -10.83 -8.56
N GLU A 29 -0.86 -10.16 -9.67
CA GLU A 29 -0.20 -10.40 -10.95
C GLU A 29 1.26 -9.96 -10.93
N ALA A 30 1.58 -8.83 -10.28
CA ALA A 30 2.94 -8.35 -10.15
C ALA A 30 3.83 -9.33 -9.37
N LEU A 31 3.31 -9.90 -8.27
CA LEU A 31 3.97 -10.96 -7.52
C LEU A 31 4.17 -12.21 -8.36
N ARG A 32 3.14 -12.64 -9.10
CA ARG A 32 3.21 -13.83 -9.95
C ARG A 32 4.32 -13.71 -11.00
N LEU A 33 4.52 -12.53 -11.57
CA LEU A 33 5.58 -12.24 -12.55
C LEU A 33 6.95 -12.05 -11.89
N SER A 34 6.99 -11.41 -10.72
CA SER A 34 8.22 -11.03 -10.03
C SER A 34 8.89 -12.21 -9.30
N ILE A 35 8.15 -12.97 -8.51
CA ILE A 35 8.70 -14.01 -7.61
C ILE A 35 9.64 -15.00 -8.33
N PRO A 36 9.33 -15.55 -9.51
CA PRO A 36 10.21 -16.49 -10.20
C PRO A 36 11.59 -15.91 -10.57
N ASN A 37 11.67 -14.59 -10.71
CA ASN A 37 12.86 -13.85 -11.12
C ASN A 37 13.47 -13.02 -9.96
N LEU A 38 12.87 -13.09 -8.77
CA LEU A 38 13.28 -12.28 -7.63
C LEU A 38 14.51 -12.91 -6.95
N GLY A 39 15.62 -12.17 -6.94
CA GLY A 39 16.86 -12.62 -6.32
C GLY A 39 16.79 -12.66 -4.79
N LYS A 40 17.61 -13.51 -4.17
CA LYS A 40 17.72 -13.64 -2.72
C LYS A 40 18.01 -12.29 -2.04
N GLU A 41 18.90 -11.48 -2.61
CA GLU A 41 19.24 -10.15 -2.09
C GLU A 41 18.00 -9.26 -1.91
N LYS A 42 17.05 -9.30 -2.86
CA LYS A 42 15.81 -8.53 -2.78
C LYS A 42 14.84 -9.06 -1.74
N LEU A 43 14.81 -10.38 -1.53
CA LEU A 43 14.05 -10.99 -0.44
C LEU A 43 14.63 -10.63 0.93
N ASP A 44 15.96 -10.62 1.05
CA ASP A 44 16.66 -10.21 2.27
C ASP A 44 16.40 -8.72 2.57
N GLU A 45 16.43 -7.85 1.55
CA GLU A 45 16.05 -6.44 1.65
C GLU A 45 14.59 -6.28 2.12
N ALA A 46 13.65 -6.99 1.49
CA ALA A 46 12.24 -6.96 1.88
C ALA A 46 12.05 -7.42 3.33
N GLY A 47 12.75 -8.46 3.77
CA GLY A 47 12.74 -8.93 5.16
C GLY A 47 13.27 -7.87 6.14
N TYR A 48 14.34 -7.17 5.79
CA TYR A 48 14.88 -6.07 6.60
C TYR A 48 13.91 -4.89 6.71
N VAL A 49 13.23 -4.53 5.62
CA VAL A 49 12.20 -3.48 5.64
C VAL A 49 11.00 -3.92 6.48
N LEU A 50 10.58 -5.18 6.39
CA LEU A 50 9.47 -5.71 7.20
C LEU A 50 9.74 -5.58 8.70
N ASN A 51 10.96 -5.91 9.15
CA ASN A 51 11.35 -5.71 10.56
C ASN A 51 11.27 -4.24 10.99
N GLN A 52 11.55 -3.28 10.08
CA GLN A 52 11.40 -1.86 10.39
C GLN A 52 9.93 -1.44 10.46
N ILE A 53 9.07 -1.99 9.59
CA ILE A 53 7.63 -1.74 9.63
C ILE A 53 7.06 -2.12 10.99
N ASP A 54 7.39 -3.32 11.49
CA ASP A 54 6.90 -3.83 12.77
C ASP A 54 7.32 -2.97 13.97
N ALA A 55 8.45 -2.27 13.86
CA ALA A 55 9.01 -1.43 14.91
C ALA A 55 8.66 0.06 14.77
N GLU A 56 7.93 0.48 13.72
CA GLU A 56 7.74 1.90 13.39
C GLU A 56 6.44 2.48 13.98
N PRO A 57 6.52 3.35 15.01
CA PRO A 57 5.33 3.99 15.59
C PRO A 57 4.83 5.19 14.79
N ASN A 58 5.66 5.80 13.94
CA ASN A 58 5.24 6.94 13.13
C ASN A 58 4.49 6.47 11.89
N ILE A 59 3.19 6.74 11.84
CA ILE A 59 2.30 6.38 10.73
C ILE A 59 2.81 6.80 9.34
N GLY A 60 3.37 8.01 9.21
CA GLY A 60 3.87 8.49 7.93
C GLY A 60 5.10 7.71 7.47
N ARG A 61 5.99 7.38 8.41
CA ARG A 61 7.16 6.54 8.14
C ARG A 61 6.77 5.09 7.92
N TRP A 62 5.81 4.56 8.66
CA TRP A 62 5.22 3.24 8.46
C TRP A 62 4.70 3.08 7.04
N GLY A 63 3.91 4.04 6.53
CA GLY A 63 3.40 4.01 5.16
C GLY A 63 4.52 4.03 4.12
N THR A 64 5.57 4.80 4.36
CA THR A 64 6.75 4.84 3.49
C THR A 64 7.47 3.49 3.45
N LEU A 65 7.69 2.86 4.62
CA LEU A 65 8.32 1.55 4.73
C LEU A 65 7.46 0.45 4.10
N ASN A 66 6.15 0.46 4.35
CA ASN A 66 5.21 -0.47 3.74
C ASN A 66 5.26 -0.41 2.20
N ARG A 67 5.26 0.80 1.63
CA ARG A 67 5.42 0.98 0.18
C ARG A 67 6.75 0.41 -0.32
N ALA A 68 7.85 0.65 0.39
CA ALA A 68 9.16 0.13 0.01
C ALA A 68 9.20 -1.40 0.02
N PHE A 69 8.59 -2.04 1.02
CA PHE A 69 8.44 -3.49 1.10
C PHE A 69 7.70 -4.06 -0.12
N HIS A 70 6.52 -3.54 -0.44
CA HIS A 70 5.74 -3.99 -1.60
C HIS A 70 6.49 -3.81 -2.92
N LEU A 71 7.14 -2.66 -3.13
CA LEU A 71 7.93 -2.39 -4.35
C LEU A 71 9.13 -3.31 -4.49
N ALA A 72 9.81 -3.66 -3.39
CA ALA A 72 10.89 -4.63 -3.41
C ALA A 72 10.42 -6.00 -3.90
N LEU A 73 9.24 -6.44 -3.46
CA LEU A 73 8.66 -7.71 -3.91
C LEU A 73 8.27 -7.72 -5.39
N TYR A 74 7.89 -6.57 -5.96
CA TYR A 74 7.46 -6.46 -7.36
C TYR A 74 8.60 -6.05 -8.30
N SER A 75 9.84 -5.88 -7.80
CA SER A 75 10.93 -5.28 -8.56
C SER A 75 11.34 -6.08 -9.80
N ALA A 76 11.07 -7.40 -9.81
CA ALA A 76 11.39 -8.29 -10.91
C ALA A 76 10.17 -8.58 -11.82
N CYS A 77 9.08 -7.84 -11.69
CA CYS A 77 7.84 -8.03 -12.46
C CYS A 77 8.02 -7.86 -13.98
N GLY A 78 8.92 -6.96 -14.42
CA GLY A 78 9.20 -6.71 -15.84
C GLY A 78 8.08 -6.03 -16.63
N ASN A 79 6.86 -5.93 -16.09
CA ASN A 79 5.73 -5.24 -16.72
C ASN A 79 5.60 -3.80 -16.20
N THR A 80 6.22 -2.85 -16.89
CA THR A 80 6.24 -1.43 -16.50
C THR A 80 4.86 -0.78 -16.47
N ARG A 81 3.93 -1.22 -17.34
CA ARG A 81 2.55 -0.71 -17.34
C ARG A 81 1.80 -1.13 -16.08
N LEU A 82 1.95 -2.39 -15.67
CA LEU A 82 1.36 -2.91 -14.44
C LEU A 82 1.92 -2.17 -13.21
N LEU A 83 3.23 -1.97 -13.15
CA LEU A 83 3.88 -1.23 -12.07
C LEU A 83 3.38 0.22 -11.98
N GLY A 84 3.18 0.89 -13.11
CA GLY A 84 2.60 2.24 -13.14
C GLY A 84 1.15 2.29 -12.62
N LEU A 85 0.33 1.27 -12.91
CA LEU A 85 -1.02 1.16 -12.35
C LEU A 85 -0.97 0.96 -10.83
N ILE A 86 -0.10 0.08 -10.34
CA ILE A 86 0.09 -0.16 -8.90
C ILE A 86 0.49 1.12 -8.18
N GLU A 87 1.44 1.88 -8.74
CA GLU A 87 1.87 3.16 -8.16
C GLU A 87 0.72 4.18 -8.09
N ALA A 88 -0.08 4.30 -9.15
CA ALA A 88 -1.24 5.20 -9.15
C ALA A 88 -2.25 4.83 -8.05
N HIS A 89 -2.51 3.54 -7.85
CA HIS A 89 -3.47 3.07 -6.84
C HIS A 89 -2.91 3.14 -5.41
N HIS A 90 -1.60 2.97 -5.23
CA HIS A 90 -0.94 3.27 -3.96
C HIS A 90 -1.09 4.75 -3.60
N ASN A 91 -0.85 5.65 -4.55
CA ASN A 91 -0.98 7.09 -4.31
C ASN A 91 -2.43 7.49 -3.96
N ALA A 92 -3.42 6.85 -4.58
CA ALA A 92 -4.82 7.02 -4.22
C ALA A 92 -5.10 6.50 -2.79
N ALA A 93 -4.60 5.31 -2.45
CA ALA A 93 -4.75 4.71 -1.12
C ALA A 93 -4.06 5.51 0.00
N ASP A 94 -2.92 6.13 -0.29
CA ASP A 94 -2.10 6.87 0.68
C ASP A 94 -2.87 8.00 1.37
N ARG A 95 -3.73 8.70 0.63
CA ARG A 95 -4.59 9.75 1.17
C ARG A 95 -5.53 9.18 2.25
N TYR A 96 -6.08 8.01 1.99
CA TYR A 96 -7.04 7.34 2.87
C TYR A 96 -6.37 6.74 4.09
N VAL A 97 -5.22 6.10 3.92
CA VAL A 97 -4.41 5.56 5.03
C VAL A 97 -4.03 6.67 6.01
N ARG A 98 -3.63 7.85 5.50
CA ARG A 98 -3.34 9.01 6.35
C ARG A 98 -4.56 9.50 7.11
N ILE A 99 -5.73 9.55 6.48
CA ILE A 99 -6.98 9.97 7.13
C ILE A 99 -7.37 8.96 8.21
N LEU A 100 -7.44 7.67 7.88
CA LEU A 100 -7.81 6.58 8.79
C LEU A 100 -6.91 6.53 10.02
N LEU A 101 -5.59 6.61 9.83
CA LEU A 101 -4.63 6.53 10.91
C LEU A 101 -4.45 7.85 11.68
N SER A 102 -4.99 8.97 11.17
CA SER A 102 -5.02 10.26 11.89
C SER A 102 -6.24 10.43 12.79
N ASP A 103 -7.24 9.54 12.69
CA ASP A 103 -8.42 9.55 13.55
C ASP A 103 -8.16 8.70 14.81
N PRO A 104 -8.08 9.30 16.01
CA PRO A 104 -7.88 8.56 17.26
C PRO A 104 -9.10 7.73 17.69
N ASN A 105 -10.21 7.75 16.94
CA ASN A 105 -11.45 7.01 17.26
C ASN A 105 -11.76 5.85 16.30
N TYR A 106 -10.75 5.33 15.59
CA TYR A 106 -10.80 4.01 14.95
C TYR A 106 -9.94 3.00 15.72
#